data_AF-A0A0D3VFZ2-F1
#
_entry.id   AF-A0A0D3VFZ2-F1
#
_cell.length_a   1.000
_cell.length_b   1.000
_cell.length_c   1.000
_cell.angle_alpha   90.00
_cell.angle_beta   90.00
_cell.angle_gamma   90.00
#
_symmetry.space_group_name_H-M   'P 1'
#
loop_
_entity.id
_entity.type
_entity.pdbx_description
1 polymer ?
#
loop_
_entity_poly.entity_id
_entity_poly.type
_entity_poly.pdbx_seq_one_letter_code
_entity_poly.pdbx_strand_id
1 'polypeptide(L)'
;MKDIVQDRISRMEDLQQRRMLKNMMTGVFLNLVEYQDDLNRKLERRVFDEVEGDDGKHDVFTALCSREELDPIHEFLYPMIPQDAEVPVIDMKGIVDALAQKEEVLLTTLFLQCNYSLIRQLLQSDREFQGELLTTKGRYTVKVRLKQNRTYQDQIEKLYHVFITNSLPWRTVNHPYIHKFVDVLLTGCDGELEETEEISQVTVHLEEYEAFKRMNLIPLWNIQKLELKTGGFPIPAEDRVNYEHVLPLRKTGTRHGYLVDGDEENIRYIKRTQDEITIVSPRDKSDIWHLLQLAEPVDTVIGKLDYDVISNRKVEGFIGKYRHKQDQRVRSKGEIIRMTQAFAESKMLELVDYELVESGVGRSVTYELNPFVSDHVRSEQGKTRMLLRFRSRESREENQFILEDLMSFLVSEIQLAFPEYKCEGEWA
;
A
#
# COMPACT_ATOMS: atom_id res chain seq x y z
N MET A 1 9.16 36.68 -19.64
CA MET A 1 9.69 37.18 -20.95
C MET A 1 8.57 37.41 -21.98
N LYS A 2 7.61 36.49 -22.14
CA LYS A 2 6.44 36.65 -23.01
C LYS A 2 5.62 37.93 -22.73
N ASP A 3 5.41 38.28 -21.46
CA ASP A 3 4.59 39.45 -21.08
C ASP A 3 5.28 40.80 -21.39
N ILE A 4 6.60 40.88 -21.17
CA ILE A 4 7.42 42.06 -21.47
C ILE A 4 7.44 42.35 -22.98
N VAL A 5 7.38 41.29 -23.80
CA VAL A 5 7.39 41.38 -25.26
C VAL A 5 6.03 41.84 -25.80
N GLN A 6 4.93 41.34 -25.24
CA GLN A 6 3.58 41.80 -25.61
C GLN A 6 3.37 43.28 -25.29
N ASP A 7 3.88 43.75 -24.16
CA ASP A 7 3.79 45.16 -23.74
C ASP A 7 4.64 46.11 -24.62
N ARG A 8 5.77 45.65 -25.19
CA ARG A 8 6.54 46.44 -26.16
C ARG A 8 5.89 46.50 -27.55
N ILE A 9 5.27 45.41 -28.02
CA ILE A 9 4.60 45.34 -29.32
C ILE A 9 3.33 46.21 -29.34
N SER A 10 2.65 46.38 -28.20
CA SER A 10 1.44 47.19 -28.08
C SER A 10 1.70 48.70 -28.14
N ARG A 11 2.91 49.15 -27.76
CA ARG A 11 3.31 50.57 -27.68
C ARG A 11 3.94 51.14 -28.97
N MET A 12 4.03 50.36 -30.05
CA MET A 12 4.59 50.83 -31.33
C MET A 12 3.51 51.41 -32.26
N GLU A 13 3.70 52.66 -32.69
CA GLU A 13 2.79 53.40 -33.58
C GLU A 13 2.98 53.05 -35.07
N ASP A 14 4.20 52.72 -35.49
CA ASP A 14 4.50 52.31 -36.87
C ASP A 14 4.06 50.85 -37.13
N LEU A 15 3.05 50.71 -38.00
CA LEU A 15 2.45 49.42 -38.36
C LEU A 15 3.40 48.48 -39.12
N GLN A 16 4.34 49.01 -39.92
CA GLN A 16 5.30 48.20 -40.67
C GLN A 16 6.38 47.66 -39.73
N GLN A 17 6.93 48.52 -38.87
CA GLN A 17 7.91 48.10 -37.86
C GLN A 17 7.29 47.11 -36.86
N ARG A 18 6.03 47.33 -36.45
CA ARG A 18 5.30 46.43 -35.56
C ARG A 18 5.10 45.05 -36.19
N ARG A 19 4.79 44.98 -37.49
CA ARG A 19 4.64 43.72 -38.23
C ARG A 19 5.97 42.97 -38.36
N MET A 20 7.05 43.69 -38.66
CA MET A 20 8.39 43.11 -38.76
C MET A 20 8.89 42.57 -37.41
N LEU A 21 8.72 43.34 -36.33
CA LEU A 21 9.08 42.91 -34.97
C LEU A 21 8.23 41.71 -34.53
N LYS A 22 6.92 41.71 -34.78
CA LYS A 22 6.04 40.57 -34.49
C LYS A 22 6.50 39.31 -35.22
N ASN A 23 6.85 39.42 -36.50
CA ASN A 23 7.34 38.28 -37.29
C ASN A 23 8.68 37.74 -36.78
N MET A 24 9.64 38.61 -36.40
CA MET A 24 10.90 38.16 -35.79
C MET A 24 10.69 37.54 -34.40
N MET A 25 9.83 38.14 -33.57
CA MET A 25 9.56 37.65 -32.22
C MET A 25 8.83 36.31 -32.22
N THR A 26 7.81 36.15 -33.08
CA THR A 26 7.07 34.89 -33.20
C THR A 26 7.85 33.83 -33.97
N GLY A 27 8.53 34.20 -35.06
CA GLY A 27 9.20 33.24 -35.93
C GLY A 27 10.57 32.77 -35.44
N VAL A 28 11.30 33.60 -34.70
CA VAL A 28 12.68 33.27 -34.27
C VAL A 28 12.77 33.17 -32.75
N PHE A 29 12.37 34.21 -32.01
CA PHE A 29 12.61 34.25 -30.56
C PHE A 29 11.71 33.30 -29.76
N LEU A 30 10.42 33.20 -30.08
CA LEU A 30 9.53 32.25 -29.41
C LEU A 30 9.98 30.81 -29.65
N ASN A 31 10.30 30.46 -30.90
CA ASN A 31 10.84 29.15 -31.24
C ASN A 31 12.16 28.86 -30.54
N LEU A 32 13.04 29.86 -30.39
CA LEU A 32 14.31 29.70 -29.69
C LEU A 32 14.13 29.55 -28.17
N VAL A 33 13.18 30.26 -27.56
CA VAL A 33 12.81 30.09 -26.15
C VAL A 33 12.20 28.70 -25.93
N GLU A 34 11.29 28.26 -26.79
CA GLU A 34 10.70 26.92 -26.70
C GLU A 34 11.74 25.83 -26.90
N TYR A 35 12.67 26.02 -27.84
CA TYR A 35 13.81 25.13 -28.05
C TYR A 35 14.75 25.10 -26.84
N GLN A 36 15.05 26.26 -26.24
CA GLN A 36 15.87 26.35 -25.04
C GLN A 36 15.18 25.68 -23.84
N ASP A 37 13.87 25.89 -23.67
CA ASP A 37 13.08 25.24 -22.62
C ASP A 37 13.05 23.72 -22.81
N ASP A 38 12.92 23.24 -24.06
CA ASP A 38 13.00 21.82 -24.39
C ASP A 38 14.40 21.24 -24.13
N LEU A 39 15.47 21.95 -24.51
CA LEU A 39 16.85 21.57 -24.19
C LEU A 39 17.09 21.52 -22.68
N ASN A 40 16.61 22.52 -21.94
CA ASN A 40 16.72 22.56 -20.49
C ASN A 40 15.97 21.38 -19.84
N ARG A 41 14.74 21.09 -20.28
CA ARG A 41 13.97 19.91 -19.83
C ARG A 41 14.67 18.60 -20.16
N LYS A 42 15.26 18.48 -21.34
CA LYS A 42 16.02 17.28 -21.76
C LYS A 42 17.29 17.10 -20.95
N LEU A 43 18.00 18.20 -20.64
CA LEU A 43 19.19 18.19 -19.80
C LEU A 43 18.83 17.84 -18.35
N GLU A 44 17.76 18.44 -17.82
CA GLU A 44 17.21 18.10 -16.52
C GLU A 44 16.88 16.61 -16.45
N ARG A 45 16.06 16.08 -17.37
CA ARG A 45 15.76 14.64 -17.44
C ARG A 45 17.02 13.79 -17.44
N ARG A 46 17.99 14.08 -18.32
CA ARG A 46 19.25 13.31 -18.38
C ARG A 46 20.01 13.30 -17.06
N VAL A 47 20.15 14.46 -16.40
CA VAL A 47 20.85 14.56 -15.11
C VAL A 47 20.11 13.81 -14.01
N PHE A 48 18.77 13.81 -14.04
CA PHE A 48 17.97 13.02 -13.11
C PHE A 48 18.07 11.52 -13.40
N ASP A 49 17.99 11.11 -14.66
CA ASP A 49 18.09 9.71 -15.14
C ASP A 49 19.46 9.10 -14.80
N GLU A 50 20.55 9.86 -14.86
CA GLU A 50 21.90 9.42 -14.41
C GLU A 50 21.95 9.10 -12.91
N VAL A 51 21.02 9.64 -12.12
CA VAL A 51 20.89 9.43 -10.67
C VAL A 51 19.85 8.36 -10.34
N GLU A 52 19.03 7.90 -11.30
CA GLU A 52 17.95 6.95 -11.02
C GLU A 52 18.44 5.55 -10.65
N GLY A 53 17.88 5.03 -9.57
CA GLY A 53 17.71 3.59 -9.35
C GLY A 53 16.27 3.20 -9.74
N ASP A 54 16.06 1.93 -10.08
CA ASP A 54 14.78 1.33 -10.52
C ASP A 54 13.72 1.22 -9.37
N ASP A 55 13.70 2.19 -8.45
CA ASP A 55 13.00 2.12 -7.15
C ASP A 55 11.47 2.20 -7.29
N GLY A 56 10.95 2.74 -8.41
CA GLY A 56 9.51 2.91 -8.63
C GLY A 56 8.74 1.66 -9.07
N LYS A 57 9.44 0.60 -9.52
CA LYS A 57 8.77 -0.64 -9.98
C LYS A 57 8.21 -1.48 -8.85
N HIS A 58 8.70 -1.28 -7.63
CA HIS A 58 8.28 -2.04 -6.46
C HIS A 58 7.33 -1.25 -5.55
N ASP A 59 6.79 -0.13 -6.05
CA ASP A 59 5.76 0.64 -5.34
C ASP A 59 4.46 -0.16 -5.26
N VAL A 60 3.87 -0.18 -4.07
CA VAL A 60 2.59 -0.81 -3.78
C VAL A 60 1.51 0.25 -3.75
N PHE A 61 0.49 0.04 -4.59
CA PHE A 61 -0.74 0.82 -4.63
C PHE A 61 -1.85 0.00 -4.02
N THR A 62 -2.68 0.64 -3.21
CA THR A 62 -3.77 0.01 -2.49
C THR A 62 -5.04 0.82 -2.64
N ALA A 63 -6.18 0.13 -2.57
CA ALA A 63 -7.49 0.75 -2.66
C ALA A 63 -8.53 -0.11 -1.90
N LEU A 64 -9.77 0.36 -1.92
CA LEU A 64 -10.91 -0.35 -1.39
C LEU A 64 -12.04 -0.23 -2.41
N CYS A 65 -12.75 -1.31 -2.68
CA CYS A 65 -13.91 -1.27 -3.57
C CYS A 65 -15.06 -2.11 -3.02
N SER A 66 -16.27 -1.83 -3.48
CA SER A 66 -17.40 -2.74 -3.36
C SER A 66 -17.15 -4.00 -4.20
N ARG A 67 -17.58 -5.17 -3.72
CA ARG A 67 -17.55 -6.43 -4.48
C ARG A 67 -18.31 -6.31 -5.80
N GLU A 68 -19.40 -5.53 -5.82
CA GLU A 68 -20.24 -5.35 -7.00
C GLU A 68 -19.57 -4.46 -8.06
N GLU A 69 -18.64 -3.61 -7.65
CA GLU A 69 -17.89 -2.69 -8.53
C GLU A 69 -16.55 -3.24 -8.98
N LEU A 70 -16.15 -4.42 -8.47
CA LEU A 70 -14.91 -5.07 -8.85
C LEU A 70 -14.95 -5.44 -10.34
N ASP A 71 -14.13 -4.77 -11.15
CA ASP A 71 -13.93 -5.13 -12.55
C ASP A 71 -12.99 -6.36 -12.63
N PRO A 72 -13.48 -7.53 -13.11
CA PRO A 72 -12.65 -8.73 -13.23
C PRO A 72 -11.49 -8.61 -14.23
N ILE A 73 -11.52 -7.60 -15.11
CA ILE A 73 -10.54 -7.36 -16.16
C ILE A 73 -9.62 -6.18 -15.79
N HIS A 74 -9.70 -5.67 -14.54
CA HIS A 74 -8.84 -4.59 -14.10
C HIS A 74 -7.35 -4.97 -14.18
N GLU A 75 -6.58 -4.24 -14.98
CA GLU A 75 -5.16 -4.57 -15.27
C GLU A 75 -4.16 -3.98 -14.25
N PHE A 76 -4.65 -3.43 -13.15
CA PHE A 76 -3.81 -2.65 -12.23
C PHE A 76 -4.11 -2.92 -10.76
N LEU A 77 -5.37 -3.03 -10.35
CA LEU A 77 -5.75 -3.35 -8.97
C LEU A 77 -6.44 -4.70 -8.93
N TYR A 78 -5.96 -5.56 -8.03
CA TYR A 78 -6.44 -6.92 -7.83
C TYR A 78 -6.84 -7.10 -6.36
N PRO A 79 -7.81 -7.97 -6.05
CA PRO A 79 -8.09 -8.36 -4.68
C PRO A 79 -6.83 -8.87 -3.97
N MET A 80 -6.59 -8.42 -2.73
CA MET A 80 -5.49 -8.96 -1.92
C MET A 80 -5.63 -10.48 -1.72
N ILE A 81 -6.88 -10.93 -1.60
CA ILE A 81 -7.27 -12.33 -1.48
C ILE A 81 -8.26 -12.61 -2.62
N PRO A 82 -7.92 -13.46 -3.61
CA PRO A 82 -8.79 -13.74 -4.74
C PRO A 82 -10.19 -14.24 -4.33
N GLN A 83 -10.28 -14.98 -3.23
CA GLN A 83 -11.53 -15.53 -2.70
C GLN A 83 -12.53 -14.44 -2.25
N ASP A 84 -12.07 -13.23 -1.91
CA ASP A 84 -12.97 -12.16 -1.47
C ASP A 84 -13.89 -11.65 -2.58
N ALA A 85 -13.47 -11.84 -3.84
CA ALA A 85 -14.25 -11.52 -5.03
C ALA A 85 -15.48 -12.42 -5.19
N GLU A 86 -15.46 -13.60 -4.57
CA GLU A 86 -16.56 -14.55 -4.59
C GLU A 86 -17.58 -14.26 -3.47
N VAL A 87 -18.81 -14.76 -3.62
CA VAL A 87 -19.81 -14.66 -2.55
C VAL A 87 -19.43 -15.67 -1.45
N PRO A 88 -19.28 -15.24 -0.18
CA PRO A 88 -18.86 -16.14 0.88
C PRO A 88 -19.89 -17.25 1.08
N VAL A 89 -19.44 -18.50 0.96
CA VAL A 89 -20.24 -19.68 1.32
C VAL A 89 -20.01 -19.94 2.80
N ILE A 90 -21.08 -19.82 3.59
CA ILE A 90 -21.01 -20.06 5.03
C ILE A 90 -21.16 -21.56 5.29
N ASP A 91 -20.17 -22.18 5.94
CA ASP A 91 -20.21 -23.60 6.29
C ASP A 91 -21.12 -23.82 7.50
N MET A 92 -22.33 -24.32 7.22
CA MET A 92 -23.35 -24.59 8.21
C MET A 92 -23.01 -25.74 9.15
N LYS A 93 -22.26 -26.74 8.68
CA LYS A 93 -21.83 -27.85 9.54
C LYS A 93 -20.83 -27.36 10.57
N GLY A 94 -19.85 -26.56 10.13
CA GLY A 94 -18.89 -25.90 11.02
C GLY A 94 -19.57 -25.02 12.08
N ILE A 95 -20.64 -24.30 11.72
CA ILE A 95 -21.41 -23.48 12.68
C ILE A 95 -22.12 -24.34 13.72
N VAL A 96 -22.82 -25.39 13.30
CA VAL A 96 -23.59 -26.26 14.21
C VAL A 96 -22.66 -27.01 15.16
N ASP A 97 -21.56 -27.56 14.65
CA ASP A 97 -20.56 -28.27 15.46
C ASP A 97 -19.90 -27.36 16.50
N ALA A 98 -19.54 -26.14 16.10
CA ALA A 98 -18.91 -25.19 16.98
C ALA A 98 -19.90 -24.62 18.01
N LEU A 99 -21.17 -24.38 17.66
CA LEU A 99 -22.20 -24.02 18.63
C LEU A 99 -22.43 -25.13 19.66
N ALA A 100 -22.41 -26.40 19.24
CA ALA A 100 -22.50 -27.53 20.16
C ALA A 100 -21.29 -27.59 21.11
N GLN A 101 -20.10 -27.19 20.64
CA GLN A 101 -18.86 -27.14 21.41
C GLN A 101 -18.63 -25.82 22.17
N LYS A 102 -19.54 -24.84 22.01
CA LYS A 102 -19.41 -23.45 22.53
C LYS A 102 -18.14 -22.73 22.05
N GLU A 103 -17.74 -23.00 20.82
CA GLU A 103 -16.64 -22.32 20.14
C GLU A 103 -17.15 -21.11 19.35
N GLU A 104 -16.28 -20.11 19.20
CA GLU A 104 -16.57 -18.92 18.40
C GLU A 104 -16.43 -19.23 16.92
N VAL A 105 -17.42 -18.85 16.11
CA VAL A 105 -17.41 -19.10 14.65
C VAL A 105 -17.45 -17.80 13.87
N LEU A 106 -16.59 -17.67 12.87
CA LEU A 106 -16.64 -16.55 11.93
C LEU A 106 -17.92 -16.61 11.08
N LEU A 107 -18.78 -15.60 11.22
CA LEU A 107 -19.96 -15.43 10.37
C LEU A 107 -19.65 -14.63 9.13
N THR A 108 -19.02 -13.46 9.31
CA THR A 108 -18.75 -12.50 8.26
C THR A 108 -17.69 -11.50 8.72
N THR A 109 -17.13 -10.76 7.77
CA THR A 109 -16.19 -9.67 8.04
C THR A 109 -16.83 -8.36 7.60
N LEU A 110 -16.75 -7.36 8.49
CA LEU A 110 -17.32 -6.02 8.29
C LEU A 110 -16.19 -5.01 8.11
N PHE A 111 -16.47 -3.94 7.38
CA PHE A 111 -15.60 -2.76 7.34
C PHE A 111 -16.20 -1.63 8.17
N LEU A 112 -15.39 -1.02 9.05
CA LEU A 112 -15.80 0.13 9.86
C LEU A 112 -15.14 1.41 9.34
N GLN A 113 -15.92 2.27 8.68
CA GLN A 113 -15.47 3.54 8.13
C GLN A 113 -15.35 4.62 9.23
N CYS A 114 -14.44 4.42 10.19
CA CYS A 114 -14.14 5.37 11.26
C CYS A 114 -12.65 5.40 11.62
N ASN A 115 -12.27 6.38 12.46
CA ASN A 115 -10.90 6.55 12.92
C ASN A 115 -10.41 5.30 13.68
N TYR A 116 -9.12 5.00 13.56
CA TYR A 116 -8.49 3.86 14.24
C TYR A 116 -8.71 3.89 15.76
N SER A 117 -8.68 5.06 16.37
CA SER A 117 -8.92 5.28 17.80
C SER A 117 -10.30 4.77 18.25
N LEU A 118 -11.34 4.96 17.44
CA LEU A 118 -12.70 4.44 17.72
C LEU A 118 -12.76 2.92 17.57
N ILE A 119 -12.16 2.36 16.50
CA ILE A 119 -12.10 0.91 16.29
C ILE A 119 -11.35 0.23 17.43
N ARG A 120 -10.23 0.82 17.87
CA ARG A 120 -9.45 0.34 19.00
C ARG A 120 -10.27 0.34 20.28
N GLN A 121 -11.04 1.40 20.56
CA GLN A 121 -11.92 1.45 21.73
C GLN A 121 -13.00 0.37 21.67
N LEU A 122 -13.63 0.19 20.50
CA LEU A 122 -14.63 -0.86 20.27
C LEU A 122 -14.04 -2.26 20.55
N LEU A 123 -12.90 -2.58 19.97
CA LEU A 123 -12.25 -3.88 20.14
C LEU A 123 -11.72 -4.12 21.56
N GLN A 124 -11.31 -3.07 22.27
CA GLN A 124 -10.89 -3.17 23.68
C GLN A 124 -12.06 -3.34 24.65
N SER A 125 -13.27 -2.95 24.25
CA SER A 125 -14.45 -3.03 25.11
C SER A 125 -14.99 -4.44 25.28
N ASP A 126 -14.60 -5.37 24.39
CA ASP A 126 -15.03 -6.78 24.38
C ASP A 126 -16.55 -6.97 24.54
N ARG A 127 -17.32 -6.06 23.95
CA ARG A 127 -18.79 -6.05 24.02
C ARG A 127 -19.39 -7.11 23.12
N GLU A 128 -20.49 -7.70 23.59
CA GLU A 128 -21.36 -8.53 22.76
C GLU A 128 -22.44 -7.68 22.11
N PHE A 129 -22.70 -7.93 20.83
CA PHE A 129 -23.72 -7.26 20.03
C PHE A 129 -24.83 -8.26 19.66
N GLN A 130 -26.01 -7.73 19.38
CA GLN A 130 -27.12 -8.52 18.85
C GLN A 130 -27.08 -8.52 17.32
N GLY A 131 -27.43 -9.66 16.74
CA GLY A 131 -27.60 -9.83 15.31
C GLY A 131 -28.76 -10.75 15.00
N GLU A 132 -29.01 -10.91 13.71
CA GLU A 132 -30.08 -11.73 13.16
C GLU A 132 -29.54 -12.56 12.01
N LEU A 133 -29.79 -13.87 12.08
CA LEU A 133 -29.52 -14.81 11.01
C LEU A 133 -30.83 -15.16 10.32
N LEU A 134 -30.90 -14.93 9.01
CA LEU A 134 -31.99 -15.40 8.17
C LEU A 134 -31.57 -16.68 7.45
N THR A 135 -32.20 -17.79 7.78
CA THR A 135 -31.99 -19.08 7.10
C THR A 135 -33.19 -19.42 6.22
N THR A 136 -33.06 -20.50 5.46
CA THR A 136 -34.17 -21.09 4.70
C THR A 136 -35.37 -21.52 5.56
N LYS A 137 -35.18 -21.77 6.86
CA LYS A 137 -36.24 -22.22 7.78
C LYS A 137 -36.81 -21.13 8.68
N GLY A 138 -36.02 -20.10 9.00
CA GLY A 138 -36.50 -19.06 9.92
C GLY A 138 -35.50 -17.95 10.19
N ARG A 139 -35.88 -17.07 11.12
CA ARG A 139 -35.05 -15.97 11.61
C ARG A 139 -34.65 -16.28 13.04
N TYR A 140 -33.35 -16.27 13.30
CA TYR A 140 -32.77 -16.52 14.61
C TYR A 140 -32.09 -15.27 15.13
N THR A 141 -32.27 -14.99 16.42
CA THR A 141 -31.54 -13.93 17.11
C THR A 141 -30.20 -14.50 17.55
N VAL A 142 -29.12 -13.80 17.25
CA VAL A 142 -27.76 -14.23 17.59
C VAL A 142 -27.03 -13.18 18.41
N LYS A 143 -26.06 -13.66 19.19
CA LYS A 143 -25.07 -12.85 19.88
C LYS A 143 -23.75 -12.98 19.18
N VAL A 144 -23.10 -11.85 18.97
CA VAL A 144 -21.83 -11.80 18.25
C VAL A 144 -20.81 -10.95 18.99
N ARG A 145 -19.54 -11.33 18.88
CA ARG A 145 -18.38 -10.58 19.34
C ARG A 145 -17.58 -10.12 18.13
N LEU A 146 -16.93 -8.97 18.27
CA LEU A 146 -16.08 -8.40 17.24
C LEU A 146 -14.61 -8.66 17.54
N LYS A 147 -13.85 -9.10 16.53
CA LYS A 147 -12.41 -9.31 16.62
C LYS A 147 -11.70 -8.64 15.45
N GLN A 148 -10.49 -8.12 15.68
CA GLN A 148 -9.67 -7.56 14.61
C GLN A 148 -9.38 -8.64 13.56
N ASN A 149 -9.73 -8.38 12.30
CA ASN A 149 -9.27 -9.22 11.19
C ASN A 149 -7.79 -8.97 10.95
N ARG A 150 -7.01 -10.06 10.85
CA ARG A 150 -5.56 -10.02 10.58
C ARG A 150 -5.16 -10.58 9.22
N THR A 151 -6.13 -11.11 8.47
CA THR A 151 -5.87 -11.88 7.24
C THR A 151 -5.11 -11.05 6.20
N TYR A 152 -5.42 -9.75 6.08
CA TYR A 152 -4.77 -8.85 5.14
C TYR A 152 -3.37 -8.40 5.61
N GLN A 153 -3.18 -8.22 6.91
CA GLN A 153 -1.88 -7.94 7.52
C GLN A 153 -0.93 -9.11 7.29
N ASP A 154 -1.42 -10.35 7.39
CA ASP A 154 -0.63 -11.55 7.11
C ASP A 154 -0.19 -11.62 5.63
N GLN A 155 -0.95 -11.04 4.69
CA GLN A 155 -0.51 -10.93 3.29
C GLN A 155 0.63 -9.92 3.11
N ILE A 156 0.62 -8.83 3.89
CA ILE A 156 1.72 -7.86 3.90
C ILE A 156 2.98 -8.50 4.51
N GLU A 157 2.84 -9.29 5.58
CA GLU A 157 3.95 -10.04 6.17
C GLU A 157 4.54 -11.06 5.18
N LYS A 158 3.70 -11.81 4.45
CA LYS A 158 4.17 -12.67 3.36
C LYS A 158 4.93 -11.90 2.30
N LEU A 159 4.41 -10.73 1.89
CA LEU A 159 5.08 -9.87 0.92
C LEU A 159 6.46 -9.42 1.43
N TYR A 160 6.58 -9.08 2.72
CA TYR A 160 7.86 -8.72 3.33
C TYR A 160 8.91 -9.83 3.19
N HIS A 161 8.55 -11.08 3.49
CA HIS A 161 9.46 -12.21 3.31
C HIS A 161 9.89 -12.37 1.84
N VAL A 162 8.95 -12.17 0.90
CA VAL A 162 9.28 -12.17 -0.53
C VAL A 162 10.29 -11.05 -0.86
N PHE A 163 10.15 -9.83 -0.33
CA PHE A 163 11.14 -8.77 -0.53
C PHE A 163 12.53 -9.17 -0.03
N ILE A 164 12.63 -9.81 1.14
CA ILE A 164 13.89 -10.31 1.69
C ILE A 164 14.53 -11.36 0.77
N THR A 165 13.78 -12.39 0.36
CA THR A 165 14.26 -13.43 -0.56
C THR A 165 14.78 -12.82 -1.87
N ASN A 166 14.17 -11.72 -2.30
CA ASN A 166 14.55 -11.00 -3.51
C ASN A 166 15.73 -10.04 -3.33
N SER A 167 16.29 -9.94 -2.12
CA SER A 167 17.36 -9.00 -1.75
C SER A 167 16.99 -7.54 -2.03
N LEU A 168 15.71 -7.20 -1.86
CA LEU A 168 15.19 -5.85 -2.07
C LEU A 168 14.87 -5.19 -0.73
N PRO A 169 15.10 -3.88 -0.59
CA PRO A 169 14.77 -3.17 0.63
C PRO A 169 13.25 -3.14 0.84
N TRP A 170 12.81 -3.41 2.07
CA TRP A 170 11.41 -3.26 2.46
C TRP A 170 11.03 -1.79 2.59
N ARG A 171 9.85 -1.46 2.09
CA ARG A 171 9.16 -0.20 2.33
C ARG A 171 7.79 -0.52 2.91
N THR A 172 7.39 0.16 3.97
CA THR A 172 6.07 -0.04 4.58
C THR A 172 4.99 0.07 3.51
N VAL A 173 4.04 -0.85 3.50
CA VAL A 173 2.88 -0.76 2.60
C VAL A 173 1.90 0.26 3.18
N ASN A 174 1.52 1.25 2.38
CA ASN A 174 0.49 2.20 2.77
C ASN A 174 -0.88 1.64 2.40
N HIS A 175 -1.60 1.10 3.38
CA HIS A 175 -2.96 0.60 3.20
C HIS A 175 -3.83 1.00 4.40
N PRO A 176 -4.48 2.18 4.37
CA PRO A 176 -5.20 2.69 5.54
C PRO A 176 -6.53 1.97 5.81
N TYR A 177 -6.95 1.07 4.92
CA TYR A 177 -8.25 0.40 4.99
C TYR A 177 -8.19 -0.94 5.75
N ILE A 178 -7.10 -1.72 5.66
CA ILE A 178 -7.07 -3.11 6.13
C ILE A 178 -7.23 -3.27 7.66
N HIS A 179 -6.78 -2.29 8.44
CA HIS A 179 -6.92 -2.33 9.90
C HIS A 179 -8.36 -2.07 10.36
N LYS A 180 -9.25 -1.67 9.45
CA LYS A 180 -10.64 -1.37 9.73
C LYS A 180 -11.60 -2.54 9.47
N PHE A 181 -11.06 -3.67 9.01
CA PHE A 181 -11.81 -4.91 8.89
C PHE A 181 -11.91 -5.63 10.23
N VAL A 182 -13.12 -6.04 10.56
CA VAL A 182 -13.47 -6.67 11.84
C VAL A 182 -14.29 -7.92 11.56
N ASP A 183 -13.86 -9.02 12.14
CA ASP A 183 -14.53 -10.30 12.09
C ASP A 183 -15.68 -10.34 13.09
N VAL A 184 -16.83 -10.82 12.62
CA VAL A 184 -18.02 -11.06 13.43
C VAL A 184 -18.02 -12.52 13.83
N LEU A 185 -17.80 -12.77 15.11
CA LEU A 185 -17.76 -14.10 15.70
C LEU A 185 -19.09 -14.40 16.39
N LEU A 186 -19.75 -15.49 16.00
CA LEU A 186 -20.95 -15.99 16.68
C LEU A 186 -20.56 -16.53 18.06
N THR A 187 -21.17 -15.99 19.13
CA THR A 187 -20.98 -16.46 20.51
C THR A 187 -22.21 -17.21 21.05
N GLY A 188 -23.39 -17.00 20.44
CA GLY A 188 -24.60 -17.73 20.80
C GLY A 188 -25.75 -17.50 19.83
N CYS A 189 -26.68 -18.44 19.78
CA CYS A 189 -27.86 -18.40 18.94
C CYS A 189 -29.10 -18.79 19.75
N ASP A 190 -30.17 -18.01 19.64
CA ASP A 190 -31.46 -18.33 20.22
C ASP A 190 -32.22 -19.27 19.28
N GLY A 191 -31.92 -20.57 19.38
CA GLY A 191 -32.53 -21.63 18.58
C GLY A 191 -31.56 -22.77 18.26
N GLU A 192 -32.09 -23.91 17.82
CA GLU A 192 -31.29 -25.00 17.25
C GLU A 192 -31.19 -24.81 15.75
N LEU A 193 -29.99 -24.52 15.25
CA LEU A 193 -29.70 -24.50 13.82
C LEU A 193 -29.52 -25.93 13.32
N GLU A 194 -30.17 -26.30 12.23
CA GLU A 194 -29.94 -27.60 11.57
C GLU A 194 -28.87 -27.51 10.48
N GLU A 195 -28.07 -28.58 10.32
CA GLU A 195 -27.04 -28.68 9.28
C GLU A 195 -27.57 -28.57 7.84
N THR A 196 -28.88 -28.78 7.65
CA THR A 196 -29.54 -28.71 6.32
C THR A 196 -30.03 -27.30 5.96
N GLU A 197 -29.95 -26.36 6.90
CA GLU A 197 -30.31 -24.97 6.66
C GLU A 197 -29.22 -24.27 5.86
N GLU A 198 -29.60 -23.28 5.05
CA GLU A 198 -28.65 -22.38 4.39
C GLU A 198 -28.87 -20.97 4.94
N ILE A 199 -27.79 -20.30 5.34
CA ILE A 199 -27.85 -18.89 5.74
C ILE A 199 -27.95 -18.04 4.47
N SER A 200 -29.04 -17.29 4.38
CA SER A 200 -29.30 -16.36 3.29
C SER A 200 -28.79 -14.95 3.59
N GLN A 201 -28.86 -14.52 4.86
CA GLN A 201 -28.46 -13.17 5.26
C GLN A 201 -28.01 -13.14 6.72
N VAL A 202 -26.93 -12.39 6.97
CA VAL A 202 -26.42 -12.07 8.31
C VAL A 202 -26.56 -10.58 8.53
N THR A 203 -27.28 -10.17 9.58
CA THR A 203 -27.41 -8.77 9.98
C THR A 203 -26.87 -8.62 11.40
N VAL A 204 -25.99 -7.64 11.62
CA VAL A 204 -25.44 -7.35 12.95
C VAL A 204 -25.79 -5.92 13.32
N HIS A 205 -26.29 -5.68 14.52
CA HIS A 205 -26.62 -4.36 15.02
C HIS A 205 -25.49 -3.83 15.91
N LEU A 206 -24.73 -2.87 15.40
CA LEU A 206 -23.55 -2.33 16.09
C LEU A 206 -23.85 -1.10 16.95
N GLU A 207 -25.10 -0.91 17.36
CA GLU A 207 -25.55 0.20 18.21
C GLU A 207 -25.04 1.57 17.70
N GLU A 208 -24.23 2.29 18.49
CA GLU A 208 -23.67 3.58 18.11
C GLU A 208 -22.68 3.52 16.92
N TYR A 209 -22.12 2.34 16.62
CA TYR A 209 -21.17 2.13 15.52
C TYR A 209 -21.86 1.77 14.19
N GLU A 210 -23.18 1.59 14.19
CA GLU A 210 -23.95 1.21 13.01
C GLU A 210 -23.75 2.19 11.85
N ALA A 211 -23.58 3.49 12.13
CA ALA A 211 -23.33 4.53 11.12
C ALA A 211 -22.04 4.31 10.32
N PHE A 212 -21.03 3.66 10.92
CA PHE A 212 -19.73 3.40 10.30
C PHE A 212 -19.67 2.06 9.57
N LYS A 213 -20.67 1.20 9.75
CA LYS A 213 -20.69 -0.14 9.16
C LYS A 213 -20.82 -0.06 7.64
N ARG A 214 -19.95 -0.77 6.93
CA ARG A 214 -20.04 -1.02 5.48
C ARG A 214 -19.84 -2.52 5.23
N MET A 215 -20.60 -3.03 4.27
CA MET A 215 -20.62 -4.45 3.90
C MET A 215 -20.01 -4.65 2.52
N ASN A 216 -19.57 -5.87 2.22
CA ASN A 216 -19.15 -6.30 0.88
C ASN A 216 -18.03 -5.44 0.29
N LEU A 217 -17.15 -4.88 1.13
CA LEU A 217 -15.95 -4.19 0.69
C LEU A 217 -14.77 -5.15 0.61
N ILE A 218 -13.92 -4.97 -0.39
CA ILE A 218 -12.74 -5.81 -0.65
C ILE A 218 -11.51 -4.91 -0.76
N PRO A 219 -10.43 -5.19 -0.01
CA PRO A 219 -9.18 -4.46 -0.17
C PRO A 219 -8.47 -4.91 -1.45
N LEU A 220 -7.99 -3.92 -2.20
CA LEU A 220 -7.27 -4.13 -3.45
C LEU A 220 -5.82 -3.68 -3.32
N TRP A 221 -4.96 -4.30 -4.11
CA TRP A 221 -3.57 -3.89 -4.29
C TRP A 221 -3.09 -4.13 -5.73
N ASN A 222 -1.96 -3.55 -6.13
CA ASN A 222 -1.40 -3.73 -7.47
C ASN A 222 -0.55 -4.99 -7.64
N ILE A 223 -0.78 -6.04 -6.86
CA ILE A 223 0.05 -7.24 -6.86
C ILE A 223 -0.75 -8.44 -7.39
N GLN A 224 -0.22 -9.11 -8.41
CA GLN A 224 -0.79 -10.30 -9.01
C GLN A 224 0.19 -11.47 -8.93
N LYS A 225 -0.32 -12.66 -8.60
CA LYS A 225 0.45 -13.90 -8.64
C LYS A 225 0.54 -14.42 -10.07
N LEU A 226 1.75 -14.77 -10.51
CA LEU A 226 2.03 -15.33 -11.82
C LEU A 226 2.82 -16.63 -11.71
N GLU A 227 2.64 -17.49 -12.71
CA GLU A 227 3.40 -18.71 -12.88
C GLU A 227 4.16 -18.64 -14.21
N LEU A 228 5.49 -18.62 -14.15
CA LEU A 228 6.34 -18.56 -15.34
C LEU A 228 7.19 -19.82 -15.46
N LYS A 229 7.24 -20.34 -16.68
CA LYS A 229 8.16 -21.43 -17.07
C LYS A 229 9.49 -20.84 -17.53
N THR A 230 10.58 -21.54 -17.26
CA THR A 230 11.90 -21.15 -17.76
C THR A 230 11.90 -21.12 -19.30
N GLY A 231 12.57 -20.12 -19.88
CA GLY A 231 12.69 -19.97 -21.34
C GLY A 231 13.52 -21.07 -22.03
N GLY A 232 14.16 -21.94 -21.24
CA GLY A 232 14.97 -23.07 -21.67
C GLY A 232 15.40 -23.92 -20.48
N PHE A 233 16.34 -24.85 -20.71
CA PHE A 233 16.94 -25.65 -19.64
C PHE A 233 17.82 -24.78 -18.74
N PRO A 234 17.86 -25.05 -17.42
CA PRO A 234 18.75 -24.35 -16.52
C PRO A 234 20.22 -24.50 -16.94
N ILE A 235 20.97 -23.40 -16.93
CA ILE A 235 22.37 -23.37 -17.36
C ILE A 235 23.26 -23.40 -16.12
N PRO A 236 24.32 -24.22 -16.04
CA PRO A 236 25.24 -24.18 -14.90
C PRO A 236 25.80 -22.77 -14.70
N ALA A 237 25.70 -22.27 -13.47
CA ALA A 237 26.28 -20.99 -13.07
C ALA A 237 27.82 -21.09 -13.04
N GLU A 238 28.51 -19.94 -12.90
CA GLU A 238 29.98 -19.87 -12.92
C GLU A 238 30.63 -20.75 -11.83
N ASP A 239 29.95 -20.92 -10.69
CA ASP A 239 30.39 -21.78 -9.59
C ASP A 239 30.30 -23.29 -9.88
N ARG A 240 29.62 -23.68 -10.98
CA ARG A 240 29.33 -25.06 -11.40
C ARG A 240 28.58 -25.90 -10.35
N VAL A 241 27.98 -25.27 -9.35
CA VAL A 241 27.18 -25.91 -8.30
C VAL A 241 25.72 -25.54 -8.48
N ASN A 242 25.44 -24.29 -8.86
CA ASN A 242 24.09 -23.78 -9.06
C ASN A 242 23.74 -23.71 -10.55
N TYR A 243 22.47 -23.46 -10.83
CA TYR A 243 21.92 -23.32 -12.17
C TYR A 243 21.18 -21.98 -12.30
N GLU A 244 21.32 -21.36 -13.45
CA GLU A 244 20.62 -20.15 -13.86
C GLU A 244 19.31 -20.51 -14.57
N HIS A 245 18.20 -20.02 -14.03
CA HIS A 245 16.85 -20.16 -14.55
C HIS A 245 16.41 -18.81 -15.12
N VAL A 246 16.29 -18.73 -16.45
CA VAL A 246 15.95 -17.48 -17.14
C VAL A 246 14.44 -17.43 -17.41
N LEU A 247 13.80 -16.37 -16.92
CA LEU A 247 12.37 -16.10 -17.06
C LEU A 247 12.16 -14.86 -17.95
N PRO A 248 11.66 -15.04 -19.19
CA PRO A 248 11.44 -13.91 -20.10
C PRO A 248 10.17 -13.12 -19.74
N LEU A 249 10.27 -11.79 -19.65
CA LEU A 249 9.19 -10.88 -19.24
C LEU A 249 8.43 -10.25 -20.43
N ARG A 250 8.89 -10.45 -21.67
CA ARG A 250 8.30 -9.80 -22.86
C ARG A 250 6.80 -10.03 -23.04
N LYS A 251 6.28 -11.16 -22.55
CA LYS A 251 4.85 -11.50 -22.63
C LYS A 251 4.03 -10.92 -21.48
N THR A 252 4.64 -10.70 -20.33
CA THR A 252 3.98 -10.22 -19.11
C THR A 252 4.06 -8.70 -18.95
N GLY A 253 5.03 -8.05 -19.62
CA GLY A 253 5.18 -6.59 -19.64
C GLY A 253 6.46 -6.15 -18.91
N THR A 254 7.35 -5.44 -19.59
CA THR A 254 8.66 -5.01 -19.04
C THR A 254 8.60 -3.80 -18.11
N ARG A 255 7.41 -3.23 -17.97
CA ARG A 255 7.10 -2.04 -17.17
C ARG A 255 6.82 -2.34 -15.70
N HIS A 256 6.37 -3.56 -15.40
CA HIS A 256 5.98 -3.99 -14.06
C HIS A 256 7.20 -4.32 -13.19
N GLY A 257 7.00 -4.26 -11.87
CA GLY A 257 7.92 -4.86 -10.90
C GLY A 257 7.69 -6.36 -10.78
N TYR A 258 8.75 -7.10 -10.48
CA TYR A 258 8.67 -8.54 -10.34
C TYR A 258 9.49 -9.06 -9.17
N LEU A 259 8.83 -9.84 -8.34
CA LEU A 259 9.41 -10.56 -7.22
C LEU A 259 9.25 -12.05 -7.44
N VAL A 260 10.26 -12.83 -7.08
CA VAL A 260 10.21 -14.29 -7.11
C VAL A 260 9.65 -14.78 -5.78
N ASP A 261 8.55 -15.50 -5.81
CA ASP A 261 7.93 -16.12 -4.64
C ASP A 261 8.48 -17.55 -4.52
N GLY A 262 9.41 -17.76 -3.59
CA GLY A 262 10.07 -19.04 -3.39
C GLY A 262 10.87 -19.10 -2.10
N ASP A 263 11.24 -20.31 -1.68
CA ASP A 263 11.96 -20.51 -0.42
C ASP A 263 13.40 -20.01 -0.51
N GLU A 264 13.89 -19.37 0.57
CA GLU A 264 15.27 -18.89 0.67
C GLU A 264 16.31 -19.99 0.46
N GLU A 265 16.01 -21.24 0.86
CA GLU A 265 16.93 -22.38 0.65
C GLU A 265 17.14 -22.70 -0.84
N ASN A 266 16.17 -22.34 -1.68
CA ASN A 266 16.14 -22.64 -3.10
C ASN A 266 16.65 -21.49 -3.97
N ILE A 267 16.93 -20.32 -3.41
CA ILE A 267 17.33 -19.12 -4.16
C ILE A 267 18.66 -18.60 -3.60
N ARG A 268 19.69 -18.52 -4.45
CA ARG A 268 21.01 -17.98 -4.06
C ARG A 268 21.07 -16.47 -4.27
N TYR A 269 20.65 -16.02 -5.45
CA TYR A 269 20.45 -14.62 -5.76
C TYR A 269 19.58 -14.50 -7.02
N ILE A 270 19.06 -13.29 -7.24
CA ILE A 270 18.22 -12.98 -8.40
C ILE A 270 18.82 -11.79 -9.14
N LYS A 271 19.10 -11.98 -10.43
CA LYS A 271 19.52 -10.91 -11.35
C LYS A 271 18.28 -10.43 -12.13
N ARG A 272 18.17 -9.11 -12.29
CA ARG A 272 17.07 -8.48 -13.03
C ARG A 272 17.62 -7.66 -14.19
N THR A 273 17.03 -7.84 -15.35
CA THR A 273 17.23 -6.97 -16.52
C THR A 273 15.86 -6.47 -16.99
N GLN A 274 15.81 -5.59 -18.00
CA GLN A 274 14.54 -5.08 -18.51
C GLN A 274 13.64 -6.17 -19.13
N ASP A 275 14.25 -7.19 -19.76
CA ASP A 275 13.53 -8.18 -20.56
C ASP A 275 13.39 -9.55 -19.86
N GLU A 276 14.16 -9.81 -18.80
CA GLU A 276 14.21 -11.11 -18.15
C GLU A 276 14.65 -11.03 -16.68
N ILE A 277 14.26 -12.05 -15.92
CA ILE A 277 14.70 -12.32 -14.55
C ILE A 277 15.49 -13.62 -14.57
N THR A 278 16.68 -13.60 -13.98
CA THR A 278 17.53 -14.79 -13.87
C THR A 278 17.64 -15.19 -12.40
N ILE A 279 17.09 -16.35 -12.08
CA ILE A 279 17.10 -16.93 -10.73
C ILE A 279 18.24 -17.94 -10.67
N VAL A 280 19.14 -17.78 -9.69
CA VAL A 280 20.22 -18.73 -9.47
C VAL A 280 19.86 -19.63 -8.30
N SER A 281 19.79 -20.93 -8.57
CA SER A 281 19.22 -21.94 -7.67
C SER A 281 20.04 -23.23 -7.71
N PRO A 282 20.12 -24.01 -6.62
CA PRO A 282 20.68 -25.35 -6.65
C PRO A 282 19.83 -26.35 -7.46
N ARG A 283 18.60 -25.98 -7.86
CA ARG A 283 17.71 -26.83 -8.66
C ARG A 283 18.21 -26.93 -10.10
N ASP A 284 18.37 -28.16 -10.59
CA ASP A 284 18.90 -28.48 -11.93
C ASP A 284 17.82 -28.72 -12.99
N LYS A 285 16.55 -28.82 -12.59
CA LYS A 285 15.41 -29.07 -13.47
C LYS A 285 14.67 -27.79 -13.87
N SER A 286 14.18 -27.76 -15.10
CA SER A 286 13.25 -26.73 -15.56
C SER A 286 11.91 -26.94 -14.85
N ASP A 287 11.61 -26.04 -13.91
CA ASP A 287 10.37 -26.03 -13.13
C ASP A 287 9.58 -24.73 -13.38
N ILE A 288 8.34 -24.73 -12.91
CA ILE A 288 7.51 -23.52 -12.84
C ILE A 288 7.99 -22.70 -11.64
N TRP A 289 8.20 -21.41 -11.88
CA TRP A 289 8.50 -20.43 -10.84
C TRP A 289 7.27 -19.58 -10.56
N HIS A 290 7.01 -19.32 -9.29
CA HIS A 290 5.96 -18.40 -8.86
C HIS A 290 6.54 -16.99 -8.72
N LEU A 291 5.83 -16.00 -9.23
CA LEU A 291 6.23 -14.60 -9.18
C LEU A 291 5.09 -13.74 -8.66
N LEU A 292 5.43 -12.65 -7.99
CA LEU A 292 4.53 -11.53 -7.74
C LEU A 292 4.85 -10.43 -8.74
N GLN A 293 3.88 -10.10 -9.59
CA GLN A 293 3.94 -8.94 -10.46
C GLN A 293 3.34 -7.74 -9.73
N LEU A 294 4.12 -6.66 -9.59
CA LEU A 294 3.64 -5.36 -9.14
C LEU A 294 3.29 -4.54 -10.37
N ALA A 295 1.99 -4.45 -10.66
CA ALA A 295 1.46 -3.76 -11.82
C ALA A 295 1.78 -2.26 -11.75
N GLU A 296 2.23 -1.70 -12.86
CA GLU A 296 2.53 -0.27 -12.93
C GLU A 296 1.20 0.47 -13.17
N PRO A 297 0.97 1.63 -12.54
CA PRO A 297 -0.22 2.43 -12.82
C PRO A 297 -0.38 2.73 -14.33
N VAL A 298 -1.58 2.49 -14.84
CA VAL A 298 -1.95 2.81 -16.24
C VAL A 298 -2.68 4.15 -16.25
N ASP A 299 -2.34 5.05 -17.19
CA ASP A 299 -2.93 6.39 -17.29
C ASP A 299 -4.46 6.38 -17.53
N THR A 300 -5.00 5.26 -18.00
CA THR A 300 -6.43 5.05 -18.24
C THR A 300 -7.06 4.30 -17.07
N VAL A 301 -7.47 5.05 -16.04
CA VAL A 301 -8.37 4.54 -15.00
C VAL A 301 -9.77 4.47 -15.61
N ILE A 302 -10.11 3.34 -16.21
CA ILE A 302 -11.49 3.03 -16.59
C ILE A 302 -12.16 2.49 -15.32
N GLY A 303 -13.13 3.23 -14.77
CA GLY A 303 -13.84 2.88 -13.53
C GLY A 303 -13.61 3.91 -12.43
N LYS A 304 -14.69 4.38 -11.80
CA LYS A 304 -14.58 5.16 -10.56
C LYS A 304 -14.54 4.17 -9.41
N LEU A 305 -13.49 4.23 -8.60
CA LEU A 305 -13.46 3.56 -7.31
C LEU A 305 -14.13 4.48 -6.28
N ASP A 306 -14.92 3.90 -5.39
CA ASP A 306 -15.54 4.60 -4.26
C ASP A 306 -14.53 5.17 -3.27
N TYR A 307 -13.33 4.58 -3.22
CA TYR A 307 -12.25 4.99 -2.30
C TYR A 307 -10.98 5.36 -3.07
N ASP A 308 -10.26 6.34 -2.52
CA ASP A 308 -9.01 6.83 -3.10
C ASP A 308 -7.94 5.73 -3.17
N VAL A 309 -7.21 5.70 -4.30
CA VAL A 309 -6.00 4.88 -4.46
C VAL A 309 -4.86 5.54 -3.71
N ILE A 310 -4.24 4.79 -2.81
CA ILE A 310 -3.17 5.23 -1.92
C ILE A 310 -1.92 4.40 -2.21
N SER A 311 -0.73 4.93 -1.97
CA SER A 311 0.50 4.22 -2.32
C SER A 311 1.62 4.47 -1.33
N ASN A 312 2.60 3.58 -1.30
CA ASN A 312 3.88 3.84 -0.63
C ASN A 312 4.93 4.44 -1.59
N ARG A 313 4.50 4.96 -2.76
CA ARG A 313 5.40 5.59 -3.73
C ARG A 313 6.02 6.85 -3.12
N LYS A 314 7.34 6.95 -3.24
CA LYS A 314 8.06 8.16 -2.89
C LYS A 314 8.08 9.15 -4.05
N VAL A 315 7.59 10.36 -3.80
CA VAL A 315 7.76 11.53 -4.66
C VAL A 315 9.11 12.18 -4.32
N GLU A 316 10.21 11.45 -4.53
CA GLU A 316 11.54 11.95 -4.22
C GLU A 316 12.05 12.90 -5.31
N GLY A 317 12.34 14.15 -4.92
CA GLY A 317 13.12 15.08 -5.73
C GLY A 317 14.61 14.67 -5.81
N PHE A 318 15.38 15.43 -6.58
CA PHE A 318 16.82 15.18 -6.81
C PHE A 318 17.62 14.85 -5.54
N ILE A 319 17.38 15.61 -4.45
CA ILE A 319 18.09 15.45 -3.17
C ILE A 319 17.85 14.07 -2.54
N GLY A 320 16.64 13.50 -2.68
CA GLY A 320 16.33 12.15 -2.20
C GLY A 320 17.13 11.10 -2.96
N LYS A 321 17.00 11.10 -4.30
CA LYS A 321 17.70 10.16 -5.19
C LYS A 321 19.22 10.23 -5.04
N TYR A 322 19.79 11.44 -4.96
CA TYR A 322 21.24 11.63 -4.81
C TYR A 322 21.77 11.10 -3.48
N ARG A 323 20.99 11.19 -2.40
CA ARG A 323 21.39 10.69 -1.09
C ARG A 323 21.40 9.17 -1.01
N HIS A 324 20.51 8.46 -1.72
CA HIS A 324 20.60 6.99 -1.81
C HIS A 324 21.95 6.51 -2.39
N LYS A 325 22.63 7.34 -3.21
CA LYS A 325 23.98 7.07 -3.70
C LYS A 325 25.10 7.41 -2.70
N GLN A 326 24.82 8.18 -1.65
CA GLN A 326 25.79 8.54 -0.62
C GLN A 326 25.46 7.84 0.71
N ASP A 327 26.38 7.03 1.22
CA ASP A 327 26.21 6.25 2.46
C ASP A 327 26.23 7.11 3.75
N GLN A 328 26.00 8.43 3.65
CA GLN A 328 25.97 9.33 4.78
C GLN A 328 24.55 9.46 5.36
N ARG A 329 24.37 8.90 6.56
CA ARG A 329 23.14 9.04 7.34
C ARG A 329 23.17 10.34 8.14
N VAL A 330 22.49 11.38 7.65
CA VAL A 330 22.23 12.61 8.41
C VAL A 330 21.02 12.39 9.32
N ARG A 331 21.22 12.52 10.64
CA ARG A 331 20.18 12.37 11.68
C ARG A 331 19.79 13.77 12.20
N SER A 332 18.86 14.44 11.53
CA SER A 332 18.43 15.81 11.89
C SER A 332 16.92 16.00 11.80
N LYS A 333 16.38 17.05 12.43
CA LYS A 333 14.97 17.45 12.26
C LYS A 333 14.58 17.60 10.79
N GLY A 334 15.45 18.24 10.00
CA GLY A 334 15.23 18.42 8.58
C GLY A 334 15.15 17.10 7.82
N GLU A 335 15.85 16.06 8.29
CA GLU A 335 15.76 14.74 7.67
C GLU A 335 14.43 14.05 7.95
N ILE A 336 13.95 14.08 9.19
CA ILE A 336 12.65 13.49 9.56
C ILE A 336 11.54 14.18 8.74
N ILE A 337 11.57 15.52 8.67
CA ILE A 337 10.63 16.28 7.85
C ILE A 337 10.75 15.88 6.37
N ARG A 338 11.95 15.83 5.80
CA ARG A 338 12.16 15.42 4.41
C ARG A 338 11.61 14.01 4.13
N MET A 339 11.85 13.05 5.03
CA MET A 339 11.35 11.69 4.91
C MET A 339 9.82 11.65 4.90
N THR A 340 9.17 12.36 5.82
CA THR A 340 7.69 12.45 5.83
C THR A 340 7.13 13.16 4.59
N GLN A 341 7.82 14.18 4.09
CA GLN A 341 7.44 14.93 2.88
C GLN A 341 7.71 14.19 1.57
N ALA A 342 8.47 13.09 1.61
CA ALA A 342 8.73 12.28 0.43
C ALA A 342 7.49 11.53 -0.06
N PHE A 343 6.41 11.50 0.72
CA PHE A 343 5.19 10.76 0.43
C PHE A 343 4.04 11.70 0.03
N ALA A 344 3.12 11.20 -0.79
CA ALA A 344 1.99 12.00 -1.29
C ALA A 344 1.04 12.45 -0.17
N GLU A 345 1.00 11.67 0.91
CA GLU A 345 0.25 11.86 2.15
C GLU A 345 0.65 13.14 2.88
N SER A 346 1.85 13.68 2.61
CA SER A 346 2.29 14.99 3.12
C SER A 346 1.38 16.16 2.71
N LYS A 347 0.53 15.96 1.71
CA LYS A 347 -0.54 16.90 1.34
C LYS A 347 -1.67 16.93 2.38
N MET A 348 -1.95 15.80 3.02
CA MET A 348 -3.01 15.63 4.03
C MET A 348 -2.50 15.76 5.46
N LEU A 349 -1.25 15.35 5.72
CA LEU A 349 -0.62 15.35 7.03
C LEU A 349 0.69 16.13 7.03
N GLU A 350 0.81 17.11 7.92
CA GLU A 350 2.03 17.86 8.13
C GLU A 350 2.69 17.48 9.44
N LEU A 351 3.95 17.03 9.38
CA LEU A 351 4.80 16.92 10.56
C LEU A 351 5.22 18.32 11.02
N VAL A 352 4.72 18.75 12.18
CA VAL A 352 4.99 20.08 12.77
C VAL A 352 6.25 20.05 13.63
N ASP A 353 6.38 19.01 14.45
CA ASP A 353 7.49 18.89 15.39
C ASP A 353 7.76 17.44 15.79
N TYR A 354 8.87 17.22 16.49
CA TYR A 354 9.12 15.96 17.20
C TYR A 354 9.77 16.21 18.56
N GLU A 355 9.52 15.30 19.49
CA GLU A 355 10.06 15.35 20.85
C GLU A 355 10.62 13.98 21.25
N LEU A 356 11.72 13.97 21.99
CA LEU A 356 12.29 12.76 22.58
C LEU A 356 11.88 12.69 24.05
N VAL A 357 11.14 11.64 24.41
CA VAL A 357 10.59 11.45 25.75
C VAL A 357 11.11 10.14 26.34
N GLU A 358 11.30 10.12 27.66
CA GLU A 358 11.67 8.90 28.37
C GLU A 358 10.62 7.78 28.19
N SER A 359 11.08 6.54 28.33
CA SER A 359 10.24 5.35 28.19
C SER A 359 9.11 5.37 29.23
N GLY A 360 7.86 5.26 28.78
CA GLY A 360 6.67 5.33 29.65
C GLY A 360 5.36 5.13 28.89
N VAL A 361 4.24 5.10 29.63
CA VAL A 361 2.90 4.95 29.05
C VAL A 361 2.42 6.30 28.51
N GLY A 362 2.41 6.47 27.19
CA GLY A 362 1.74 7.58 26.53
C GLY A 362 0.60 7.11 25.63
N ARG A 363 -0.33 8.03 25.34
CA ARG A 363 -1.44 7.80 24.41
C ARG A 363 -0.97 8.04 22.97
N SER A 364 -0.36 7.02 22.37
CA SER A 364 -0.12 7.01 20.92
C SER A 364 -1.44 6.86 20.18
N VAL A 365 -1.63 7.65 19.12
CA VAL A 365 -2.75 7.52 18.18
C VAL A 365 -2.40 6.54 17.05
N THR A 366 -1.11 6.32 16.81
CA THR A 366 -0.62 5.40 15.77
C THR A 366 -0.40 3.98 16.27
N TYR A 367 -0.36 3.05 15.32
CA TYR A 367 -0.03 1.64 15.52
C TYR A 367 1.12 1.22 14.60
N GLU A 368 1.70 0.05 14.89
CA GLU A 368 2.84 -0.50 14.14
C GLU A 368 2.35 -1.25 12.88
N LEU A 369 2.89 -0.90 11.72
CA LEU A 369 2.57 -1.55 10.44
C LEU A 369 3.55 -2.67 10.06
N ASN A 370 4.72 -2.72 10.70
CA ASN A 370 5.78 -3.67 10.40
C ASN A 370 6.16 -4.54 11.60
N PRO A 371 5.22 -5.14 12.35
CA PRO A 371 5.54 -5.91 13.56
C PRO A 371 6.42 -7.15 13.29
N PHE A 372 6.44 -7.61 12.04
CA PHE A 372 7.26 -8.72 11.55
C PHE A 372 8.73 -8.32 11.25
N VAL A 373 9.03 -7.02 11.16
CA VAL A 373 10.39 -6.52 10.98
C VAL A 373 11.08 -6.53 12.34
N SER A 374 11.79 -7.62 12.64
CA SER A 374 12.53 -7.73 13.89
C SER A 374 13.96 -7.20 13.75
N ASP A 375 14.32 -6.23 14.58
CA ASP A 375 15.72 -5.89 14.83
C ASP A 375 16.27 -6.89 15.86
N HIS A 376 16.69 -8.07 15.39
CA HIS A 376 17.25 -9.13 16.25
C HIS A 376 18.47 -8.68 17.09
N VAL A 377 19.01 -7.49 16.85
CA VAL A 377 20.19 -6.95 17.51
C VAL A 377 19.83 -6.00 18.67
N ARG A 378 18.66 -5.36 18.66
CA ARG A 378 18.31 -4.29 19.61
C ARG A 378 17.09 -4.66 20.48
N SER A 379 17.25 -4.56 21.80
CA SER A 379 16.14 -4.75 22.74
C SER A 379 15.15 -3.58 22.66
N GLU A 380 13.85 -3.89 22.64
CA GLU A 380 12.77 -2.89 22.75
C GLU A 380 12.65 -2.29 24.16
N GLN A 381 13.22 -2.96 25.16
CA GLN A 381 13.13 -2.51 26.56
C GLN A 381 14.03 -1.29 26.79
N GLY A 382 13.42 -0.17 27.18
CA GLY A 382 14.13 1.06 27.55
C GLY A 382 14.44 2.01 26.39
N LYS A 383 13.93 1.76 25.18
CA LYS A 383 14.06 2.71 24.06
C LYS A 383 13.42 4.06 24.42
N THR A 384 14.13 5.14 24.10
CA THR A 384 13.59 6.50 24.11
C THR A 384 12.46 6.61 23.10
N ARG A 385 11.36 7.27 23.48
CA ARG A 385 10.21 7.47 22.60
C ARG A 385 10.45 8.72 21.73
N MET A 386 10.25 8.59 20.43
CA MET A 386 10.24 9.72 19.50
C MET A 386 8.78 10.04 19.16
N LEU A 387 8.25 11.09 19.77
CA LEU A 387 6.90 11.57 19.51
C LEU A 387 6.90 12.50 18.30
N LEU A 388 6.16 12.14 17.26
CA LEU A 388 6.01 12.89 16.03
C LEU A 388 4.65 13.60 16.06
N ARG A 389 4.66 14.94 16.06
CA ARG A 389 3.44 15.76 16.14
C ARG A 389 2.95 16.14 14.76
N PHE A 390 1.74 15.70 14.43
CA PHE A 390 1.13 15.93 13.13
C PHE A 390 -0.04 16.90 13.20
N ARG A 391 -0.21 17.67 12.14
CA ARG A 391 -1.40 18.50 11.89
C ARG A 391 -2.10 18.02 10.63
N SER A 392 -3.42 17.86 10.71
CA SER A 392 -4.23 17.62 9.52
C SER A 392 -4.29 18.88 8.65
N ARG A 393 -4.04 18.70 7.36
CA ARG A 393 -4.32 19.67 6.29
C ARG A 393 -5.55 19.25 5.46
N GLU A 394 -6.12 18.09 5.76
CA GLU A 394 -7.27 17.57 5.05
C GLU A 394 -8.54 18.30 5.51
N SER A 395 -9.28 18.81 4.52
CA SER A 395 -10.54 19.52 4.72
C SER A 395 -11.77 18.71 4.33
N ARG A 396 -11.59 17.62 3.57
CA ARG A 396 -12.67 16.74 3.12
C ARG A 396 -13.05 15.78 4.23
N GLU A 397 -14.31 15.81 4.64
CA GLU A 397 -14.85 14.90 5.67
C GLU A 397 -14.69 13.43 5.28
N GLU A 398 -14.84 13.11 3.99
CA GLU A 398 -14.73 11.76 3.42
C GLU A 398 -13.38 11.09 3.69
N ASN A 399 -12.29 11.87 3.82
CA ASN A 399 -10.94 11.35 4.04
C ASN A 399 -10.49 11.44 5.50
N GLN A 400 -11.32 11.95 6.42
CA GLN A 400 -10.92 12.07 7.82
C GLN A 400 -10.71 10.72 8.50
N PHE A 401 -11.47 9.70 8.11
CA PHE A 401 -11.46 8.40 8.76
C PHE A 401 -10.14 7.61 8.59
N ILE A 402 -9.31 7.98 7.61
CA ILE A 402 -8.01 7.34 7.32
C ILE A 402 -6.80 8.10 7.90
N LEU A 403 -6.99 9.27 8.49
CA LEU A 403 -5.88 10.15 8.85
C LEU A 403 -4.92 9.54 9.90
N GLU A 404 -5.45 8.79 10.87
CA GLU A 404 -4.63 8.10 11.87
C GLU A 404 -3.85 6.93 11.26
N ASP A 405 -4.40 6.29 10.23
CA ASP A 405 -3.77 5.20 9.50
C ASP A 405 -2.63 5.74 8.60
N LEU A 406 -2.86 6.86 7.92
CA LEU A 406 -1.81 7.58 7.17
C LEU A 406 -0.69 8.08 8.09
N MET A 407 -1.04 8.54 9.30
CA MET A 407 -0.05 8.91 10.31
C MET A 407 0.76 7.68 10.73
N SER A 408 0.11 6.54 10.95
CA SER A 408 0.77 5.28 11.31
C SER A 408 1.74 4.81 10.21
N PHE A 409 1.39 5.02 8.93
CA PHE A 409 2.28 4.80 7.79
C PHE A 409 3.55 5.67 7.86
N LEU A 410 3.39 6.99 7.99
CA LEU A 410 4.54 7.90 8.08
C LEU A 410 5.43 7.59 9.29
N VAL A 411 4.82 7.31 10.44
CA VAL A 411 5.55 6.94 11.68
C VAL A 411 6.31 5.62 11.49
N SER A 412 5.73 4.63 10.81
CA SER A 412 6.38 3.35 10.53
C SER A 412 7.58 3.49 9.58
N GLU A 413 7.51 4.39 8.59
CA GLU A 413 8.67 4.70 7.74
C GLU A 413 9.80 5.39 8.52
N ILE A 414 9.47 6.26 9.47
CA ILE A 414 10.46 6.83 10.39
C ILE A 414 11.02 5.75 11.32
N GLN A 415 10.19 4.84 11.83
CA GLN A 415 10.61 3.72 12.69
C GLN A 415 11.66 2.83 12.00
N LEU A 416 11.49 2.52 10.70
CA LEU A 416 12.47 1.76 9.92
C LEU A 416 13.82 2.48 9.79
N ALA A 417 13.80 3.81 9.63
CA ALA A 417 15.03 4.59 9.52
C ALA A 417 15.70 4.84 10.89
N PHE A 418 14.92 4.89 11.97
CA PHE A 418 15.34 5.22 13.34
C PHE A 418 15.05 4.07 14.33
N PRO A 419 15.61 2.86 14.12
CA PRO A 419 15.31 1.68 14.95
C PRO A 419 15.76 1.80 16.41
N GLU A 420 16.65 2.75 16.73
CA GLU A 420 17.06 3.08 18.09
C GLU A 420 15.97 3.72 18.96
N TYR A 421 14.91 4.29 18.35
CA TYR A 421 13.79 4.91 19.06
C TYR A 421 12.53 4.06 18.93
N LYS A 422 11.58 4.29 19.84
CA LYS A 422 10.19 3.90 19.64
C LYS A 422 9.41 5.09 19.09
N CYS A 423 9.11 5.08 17.80
CA CYS A 423 8.43 6.16 17.11
C CYS A 423 6.91 6.06 17.30
N GLU A 424 6.27 7.15 17.71
CA GLU A 424 4.83 7.22 17.94
C GLU A 424 4.28 8.56 17.42
N GLY A 425 3.08 8.55 16.87
CA GLY A 425 2.42 9.74 16.35
C GLY A 425 1.33 10.28 17.28
N GLU A 426 1.25 11.61 17.38
CA GLU A 426 0.18 12.33 18.07
C GLU A 426 -0.29 13.55 17.26
N TRP A 427 -1.50 14.03 17.57
CA TRP A 427 -2.03 15.27 17.01
C TRP A 427 -1.40 16.49 17.72
N ALA A 428 -1.01 17.49 16.94
CA ALA A 428 -0.34 18.73 17.37
C ALA A 428 -1.28 19.78 17.96
#